data_AF-K1PZF1-F1
#
_entry.id   AF-K1PZF1-F1
#
_cell.length_a   1.000
_cell.length_b   1.000
_cell.length_c   1.000
_cell.angle_alpha   90.00
_cell.angle_beta   90.00
_cell.angle_gamma   90.00
#
_symmetry.space_group_name_H-M   'P 1'
#
loop_
_entity.id
_entity.type
_entity.pdbx_description
1 polymer ?
#
loop_
_entity_poly.entity_id
_entity_poly.type
_entity_poly.pdbx_seq_one_letter_code
_entity_poly.pdbx_strand_id
1 'polypeptide(L)'
;MDLRQTRKMTDVGFQQYEQSVSNFTSKLLDIKRNIDSIIAITKHVDLAQSQNIIDNIHKHLEYDELLSDKYITYLRGHRTVESSNEEASHRLVRSSLCDKTAAFVNQLQSALPKMESSKAPSLVPSVISGKSGSSQLTAVWMQHSANVE
;
A
#
# COMPACT_ATOMS: atom_id res chain seq x y z
N MET A 1 -19.07 11.11 16.39
CA MET A 1 -17.88 11.69 17.03
C MET A 1 -18.30 12.21 18.39
N ASP A 2 -17.75 11.66 19.48
CA ASP A 2 -18.13 12.06 20.84
C ASP A 2 -17.34 13.33 21.23
N LEU A 3 -18.02 14.48 21.27
CA LEU A 3 -17.43 15.81 21.55
C LEU A 3 -16.87 15.93 22.98
N ARG A 4 -17.07 14.92 23.83
CA ARG A 4 -16.70 14.93 25.25
C ARG A 4 -15.19 14.72 25.51
N GLN A 5 -14.39 14.40 24.50
CA GLN A 5 -12.94 14.16 24.65
C GLN A 5 -12.04 15.16 23.92
N THR A 6 -12.59 16.24 23.39
CA THR A 6 -11.82 17.22 22.62
C THR A 6 -11.00 18.13 23.54
N ARG A 7 -9.68 18.18 23.34
CA ARG A 7 -8.76 19.04 24.11
C ARG A 7 -8.51 20.37 23.39
N LYS A 8 -8.23 21.43 24.15
CA LYS A 8 -7.65 22.68 23.63
C LYS A 8 -6.12 22.60 23.70
N MET A 9 -5.45 22.99 22.63
CA MET A 9 -3.98 23.02 22.56
C MET A 9 -3.44 24.34 23.09
N THR A 10 -2.27 24.30 23.72
CA THR A 10 -1.51 25.52 24.08
C THR A 10 -0.79 26.06 22.86
N ASP A 11 -0.42 27.34 22.85
CA ASP A 11 0.27 27.96 21.69
C ASP A 11 1.58 27.23 21.32
N VAL A 12 2.37 26.84 22.32
CA VAL A 12 3.60 26.06 22.10
C VAL A 12 3.29 24.65 21.56
N GLY A 13 2.24 24.00 22.07
CA GLY A 13 1.79 22.70 21.57
C GLY A 13 1.26 22.78 20.15
N PHE A 14 0.61 23.90 19.80
CA PHE A 14 0.11 24.18 18.47
C PHE A 14 1.24 24.34 17.45
N GLN A 15 2.30 25.08 17.78
CA GLN A 15 3.49 25.20 16.91
C GLN A 15 4.16 23.85 16.63
N GLN A 16 4.33 23.01 17.67
CA GLN A 16 4.91 21.67 17.51
C GLN A 16 4.02 20.75 16.66
N TYR A 17 2.70 20.92 16.79
CA TYR A 17 1.72 20.22 15.98
C TYR A 17 1.81 20.61 14.51
N GLU A 18 1.77 21.91 14.20
CA GLU A 18 1.86 22.41 12.83
C GLU A 18 3.17 21.97 12.16
N GLN A 19 4.29 22.03 12.88
CA GLN A 19 5.57 21.57 12.36
C GLN A 19 5.55 20.07 12.03
N SER A 20 4.94 19.25 12.90
CA SER A 20 4.85 17.81 12.69
C SER A 20 3.93 17.47 11.52
N VAL A 21 2.76 18.11 11.44
CA VAL A 21 1.82 18.02 10.31
C VAL A 21 2.51 18.40 9.01
N SER A 22 3.22 19.53 8.98
CA SER A 22 3.99 19.99 7.82
C SER A 22 5.05 18.97 7.38
N ASN A 23 5.77 18.37 8.34
CA ASN A 23 6.78 17.35 8.05
C ASN A 23 6.18 16.07 7.46
N PHE A 24 5.05 15.59 7.99
CA PHE A 24 4.36 14.41 7.45
C PHE A 24 3.80 14.69 6.06
N THR A 25 3.06 15.78 5.90
CA THR A 25 2.42 16.17 4.63
C THR A 25 3.44 16.40 3.52
N SER A 26 4.59 17.01 3.81
CA SER A 26 5.67 17.20 2.83
C SER A 26 6.20 15.85 2.31
N LYS A 27 6.47 14.91 3.20
CA LYS A 27 6.96 13.57 2.82
C LYS A 27 5.92 12.78 2.01
N LEU A 28 4.66 12.82 2.42
CA LEU A 28 3.55 12.18 1.68
C LEU A 28 3.37 12.80 0.30
N LEU A 29 3.50 14.13 0.20
CA LEU A 29 3.42 14.85 -1.07
C LEU A 29 4.56 14.45 -2.02
N ASP A 30 5.77 14.25 -1.51
CA ASP A 30 6.89 13.79 -2.32
C ASP A 30 6.68 12.36 -2.85
N ILE A 31 6.11 11.46 -2.04
CA ILE A 31 5.73 10.12 -2.51
C ILE A 31 4.69 10.21 -3.63
N LYS A 32 3.64 11.01 -3.42
CA LYS A 32 2.61 11.26 -4.45
C LYS A 32 3.22 11.80 -5.74
N ARG A 33 4.14 12.78 -5.65
CA ARG A 33 4.84 13.35 -6.82
C ARG A 33 5.67 12.30 -7.56
N ASN A 34 6.34 11.41 -6.82
CA ASN A 34 7.10 10.32 -7.44
C ASN A 34 6.18 9.36 -8.19
N ILE A 35 5.04 8.96 -7.60
CA ILE A 35 4.04 8.12 -8.28
C ILE A 35 3.49 8.83 -9.52
N ASP A 36 3.10 10.11 -9.39
CA ASP A 36 2.59 10.90 -10.52
C ASP A 36 3.61 11.01 -11.66
N SER A 37 4.90 11.17 -11.32
CA SER A 37 6.01 11.19 -12.29
C SER A 37 6.17 9.85 -13.00
N ILE A 38 6.14 8.73 -12.26
CA ILE A 38 6.19 7.38 -12.85
C ILE A 38 5.03 7.18 -13.83
N ILE A 39 3.80 7.52 -13.42
CA ILE A 39 2.61 7.43 -14.28
C ILE A 39 2.76 8.28 -15.55
N ALA A 40 3.27 9.50 -15.42
CA ALA A 40 3.46 10.41 -16.55
C ALA A 40 4.49 9.87 -17.56
N ILE A 41 5.62 9.37 -17.08
CA ILE A 41 6.70 8.84 -17.93
C ILE A 41 6.26 7.57 -18.63
N THR A 42 5.50 6.69 -17.95
CA THR A 42 5.08 5.40 -18.49
C THR A 42 4.25 5.49 -19.77
N LYS A 43 3.58 6.62 -20.02
CA LYS A 43 2.86 6.88 -21.28
C LYS A 43 3.74 6.77 -22.54
N HIS A 44 5.06 6.78 -22.37
CA HIS A 44 6.05 6.77 -23.44
C HIS A 44 6.99 5.55 -23.40
N VAL A 45 6.73 4.57 -22.53
CA VAL A 45 7.64 3.43 -22.27
C VAL A 45 7.14 2.14 -22.93
N ASP A 46 8.07 1.28 -23.32
CA ASP A 46 7.81 -0.06 -23.84
C ASP A 46 7.06 -0.93 -22.82
N LEU A 47 6.08 -1.69 -23.30
CA LEU A 47 5.30 -2.65 -22.51
C LEU A 47 6.18 -3.68 -21.79
N ALA A 48 7.37 -3.98 -22.30
CA ALA A 48 8.36 -4.85 -21.65
C ALA A 48 8.77 -4.36 -20.25
N GLN A 49 8.67 -3.07 -19.95
CA GLN A 49 8.99 -2.51 -18.63
C GLN A 49 7.79 -2.43 -17.68
N SER A 50 6.58 -2.79 -18.12
CA SER A 50 5.36 -2.59 -17.34
C SER A 50 5.41 -3.26 -15.97
N GLN A 51 5.99 -4.46 -15.85
CA GLN A 51 6.12 -5.14 -14.57
C GLN A 51 7.03 -4.38 -13.60
N ASN A 52 8.19 -3.90 -14.08
CA ASN A 52 9.11 -3.11 -13.25
C ASN A 52 8.47 -1.80 -12.77
N ILE A 53 7.67 -1.16 -13.63
CA ILE A 53 6.92 0.05 -13.29
C ILE A 53 5.87 -0.24 -12.21
N ILE A 54 5.11 -1.33 -12.36
CA ILE A 54 4.13 -1.78 -11.36
C ILE A 54 4.81 -2.03 -10.01
N ASP A 55 5.93 -2.75 -10.02
CA ASP A 55 6.68 -3.08 -8.79
C ASP A 55 7.20 -1.80 -8.10
N ASN A 56 7.69 -0.83 -8.88
CA ASN A 56 8.15 0.45 -8.33
C ASN A 56 7.01 1.26 -7.72
N ILE A 57 5.84 1.28 -8.37
CA ILE A 57 4.63 1.90 -7.84
C ILE A 57 4.21 1.26 -6.51
N HIS A 58 4.17 -0.09 -6.44
CA HIS A 58 3.83 -0.79 -5.21
C HIS A 58 4.80 -0.45 -4.07
N LYS A 59 6.10 -0.38 -4.34
CA LYS A 59 7.10 0.03 -3.35
C LYS A 59 6.83 1.44 -2.80
N HIS A 60 6.43 2.38 -3.65
CA HIS A 60 6.05 3.72 -3.19
C HIS A 60 4.76 3.72 -2.37
N LEU A 61 3.76 2.91 -2.73
CA LEU A 61 2.53 2.75 -1.96
C LEU A 61 2.75 2.11 -0.60
N GLU A 62 3.62 1.11 -0.48
CA GLU A 62 4.00 0.52 0.81
C GLU A 62 4.64 1.56 1.75
N TYR A 63 5.49 2.43 1.19
CA TYR A 63 6.09 3.50 1.97
C TYR A 63 5.06 4.58 2.38
N ASP A 64 4.12 4.92 1.48
CA ASP A 64 2.99 5.81 1.79
C ASP A 64 2.11 5.24 2.91
N GLU A 65 1.81 3.95 2.88
CA GLU A 65 1.00 3.28 3.90
C GLU A 65 1.65 3.35 5.28
N LEU A 66 2.93 2.98 5.39
CA LEU A 66 3.68 3.03 6.65
C LEU A 66 3.77 4.46 7.21
N LEU A 67 3.95 5.45 6.35
CA LEU A 67 4.01 6.85 6.76
C LEU A 67 2.64 7.40 7.15
N SER A 68 1.60 7.04 6.38
CA SER A 68 0.21 7.38 6.64
C SER A 68 -0.28 6.85 7.98
N ASP A 69 0.05 5.61 8.32
CA ASP A 69 -0.37 5.02 9.59
C ASP A 69 0.30 5.69 10.78
N LYS A 70 1.57 6.07 10.66
CA LYS A 70 2.28 6.90 11.65
C LYS A 70 1.63 8.27 11.79
N TYR A 71 1.25 8.89 10.67
CA TYR A 71 0.63 10.21 10.68
C TYR A 71 -0.77 10.18 11.32
N ILE A 72 -1.60 9.20 10.96
CA ILE A 72 -2.93 9.00 11.57
C ILE A 72 -2.80 8.74 13.07
N THR A 73 -1.84 7.91 13.48
CA THR A 73 -1.58 7.63 14.90
C THR A 73 -1.19 8.90 15.66
N TYR A 74 -0.34 9.74 15.05
CA TYR A 74 0.04 11.03 15.59
C TYR A 74 -1.17 11.96 15.78
N LEU A 75 -2.01 12.13 14.74
CA LEU A 75 -3.20 12.98 14.78
C LEU A 75 -4.19 12.52 15.86
N ARG A 76 -4.45 11.21 15.94
CA ARG A 76 -5.32 10.63 16.98
C ARG A 76 -4.82 10.83 18.40
N GLY A 77 -3.51 10.97 18.58
CA GLY A 77 -2.89 11.25 19.88
C GLY A 77 -3.31 12.60 20.47
N HIS A 78 -3.56 13.61 19.63
CA HIS A 78 -3.87 14.98 20.06
C HIS A 78 -5.32 15.15 20.53
N ARG A 79 -6.27 14.46 19.89
CA ARG A 79 -7.70 14.51 20.24
C ARG A 79 -8.26 15.94 20.22
N THR A 80 -7.88 16.74 19.23
CA THR A 80 -8.46 18.07 18.97
C THR A 80 -9.34 18.07 17.72
N VAL A 81 -10.14 19.12 17.52
CA VAL A 81 -10.95 19.26 16.29
C VAL A 81 -10.05 19.33 15.06
N GLU A 82 -8.98 20.10 15.15
CA GLU A 82 -8.00 20.30 14.09
C GLU A 82 -7.36 18.98 13.68
N SER A 83 -6.88 18.19 14.66
CA SER A 83 -6.28 16.87 14.39
C SER A 83 -7.29 15.88 13.79
N SER A 84 -8.56 15.98 14.18
CA SER A 84 -9.62 15.11 13.66
C SER A 84 -9.97 15.47 12.22
N ASN A 85 -10.05 16.76 11.91
CA ASN A 85 -10.29 17.25 10.56
C ASN A 85 -9.13 16.91 9.63
N GLU A 86 -7.90 17.05 10.11
CA GLU A 86 -6.69 16.68 9.37
C GLU A 86 -6.65 15.17 9.10
N GLU A 87 -7.03 14.32 10.09
CA GLU A 87 -7.12 12.87 9.88
C GLU A 87 -8.15 12.53 8.79
N ALA A 88 -9.33 13.16 8.85
CA ALA A 88 -10.39 12.93 7.87
C ALA A 88 -9.95 13.35 6.46
N SER A 89 -9.34 14.53 6.32
CA SER A 89 -8.77 15.01 5.06
C SER A 89 -7.68 14.07 4.52
N HIS A 90 -6.75 13.65 5.36
CA HIS A 90 -5.68 12.73 4.96
C HIS A 90 -6.23 11.39 4.45
N ARG A 91 -7.26 10.83 5.10
CA ARG A 91 -7.92 9.60 4.64
C ARG A 91 -8.51 9.73 3.24
N LEU A 92 -9.12 10.88 2.93
CA LEU A 92 -9.67 11.14 1.59
C LEU A 92 -8.55 11.24 0.54
N VAL A 93 -7.47 11.95 0.86
CA VAL A 93 -6.31 12.07 -0.03
C VAL A 93 -5.67 10.71 -0.29
N ARG A 94 -5.45 9.89 0.74
CA ARG A 94 -4.92 8.53 0.62
C ARG A 94 -5.82 7.66 -0.25
N SER A 95 -7.14 7.67 -0.02
CA SER A 95 -8.09 6.90 -0.84
C SER A 95 -7.99 7.30 -2.31
N SER A 96 -7.98 8.60 -2.61
CA SER A 96 -7.88 9.10 -3.98
C SER A 96 -6.57 8.69 -4.66
N LEU A 97 -5.45 8.71 -3.93
CA LEU A 97 -4.16 8.24 -4.45
C LEU A 97 -4.20 6.74 -4.76
N CYS A 98 -4.73 5.93 -3.84
CA CYS A 98 -4.88 4.49 -4.03
C CYS A 98 -5.76 4.17 -5.25
N ASP A 99 -6.93 4.81 -5.38
CA ASP A 99 -7.86 4.59 -6.49
C ASP A 99 -7.23 4.93 -7.85
N LYS A 100 -6.57 6.10 -7.94
CA LYS A 100 -5.87 6.54 -9.15
C LYS A 100 -4.77 5.55 -9.54
N THR A 101 -4.00 5.10 -8.55
CA THR A 101 -2.86 4.22 -8.77
C THR A 101 -3.31 2.81 -9.13
N ALA A 102 -4.36 2.29 -8.50
CA ALA A 102 -4.96 1.00 -8.81
C ALA A 102 -5.52 0.98 -10.25
N ALA A 103 -6.22 2.04 -10.67
CA ALA A 103 -6.71 2.15 -12.04
C ALA A 103 -5.56 2.07 -13.07
N PHE A 104 -4.44 2.74 -12.79
CA PHE A 104 -3.27 2.72 -13.65
C PHE A 104 -2.56 1.35 -13.67
N VAL A 105 -2.35 0.73 -12.50
CA VAL A 105 -1.74 -0.61 -12.41
C VAL A 105 -2.59 -1.64 -13.16
N ASN A 106 -3.91 -1.60 -12.98
CA ASN A 106 -4.83 -2.49 -13.71
C ASN A 106 -4.75 -2.29 -15.22
N GLN A 107 -4.61 -1.05 -15.69
CA GLN A 107 -4.41 -0.75 -17.11
C GLN A 107 -3.12 -1.39 -17.63
N LEU A 108 -1.99 -1.22 -16.92
CA LEU A 108 -0.72 -1.84 -17.31
C LEU A 108 -0.79 -3.36 -17.30
N GLN A 109 -1.37 -3.96 -16.26
CA GLN A 109 -1.54 -5.41 -16.15
C GLN A 109 -2.41 -5.97 -17.27
N SER A 110 -3.45 -5.25 -17.70
CA SER A 110 -4.31 -5.66 -18.81
C SER A 110 -3.63 -5.62 -20.18
N ALA A 111 -2.60 -4.77 -20.32
CA ALA A 111 -1.82 -4.63 -21.55
C ALA A 111 -0.65 -5.63 -21.63
N LEU A 112 -0.25 -6.22 -20.50
CA LEU A 112 0.73 -7.30 -20.49
C LEU A 112 0.16 -8.54 -21.20
N PRO A 113 0.95 -9.23 -22.04
CA PRO A 113 0.52 -10.49 -22.62
C PRO A 113 0.12 -11.43 -21.49
N LYS A 114 -1.13 -11.88 -21.49
CA LYS A 114 -1.52 -13.01 -20.64
C LYS A 114 -0.62 -14.15 -21.07
N MET A 115 0.27 -14.61 -20.19
CA MET A 115 0.93 -15.89 -20.38
C MET A 115 -0.19 -16.90 -20.52
N GLU A 116 -0.52 -17.28 -21.76
CA GLU A 116 -1.39 -18.42 -22.00
C GLU A 116 -0.66 -19.60 -21.35
N SER A 117 -1.20 -20.05 -20.22
CA SER A 117 -0.86 -21.32 -19.62
C SER A 117 -1.06 -22.36 -20.71
N SER A 118 0.03 -22.71 -21.39
CA SER A 118 0.03 -23.70 -22.46
C SER A 118 -0.60 -24.97 -21.90
N LYS A 119 -1.81 -25.23 -22.37
CA LYS A 119 -2.57 -26.48 -22.36
C LYS A 119 -1.78 -27.66 -21.76
N ALA A 120 -1.91 -27.88 -20.46
CA ALA A 120 -1.52 -29.15 -19.87
C ALA A 120 -2.41 -30.23 -20.50
N PRO A 121 -1.87 -31.33 -21.08
CA PRO A 121 -2.70 -32.40 -21.60
C PRO A 121 -3.53 -32.99 -20.46
N SER A 122 -4.85 -33.04 -20.65
CA SER A 122 -5.76 -33.70 -19.74
C SER A 122 -5.43 -35.19 -19.65
N LEU A 123 -5.06 -35.68 -18.47
CA LEU A 123 -5.00 -37.12 -18.18
C LEU A 123 -5.68 -37.41 -16.83
N VAL A 124 -6.96 -37.77 -16.96
CA VAL A 124 -7.76 -38.79 -16.22
C VAL A 124 -7.95 -38.65 -14.69
N PRO A 125 -9.19 -38.79 -14.17
CA PRO A 125 -9.45 -38.74 -12.73
C PRO A 125 -9.16 -40.10 -12.07
N SER A 126 -8.27 -40.10 -11.07
CA SER A 126 -8.09 -41.25 -10.17
C SER A 126 -8.63 -40.91 -8.78
N VAL A 127 -9.77 -41.51 -8.48
CA VAL A 127 -10.41 -41.55 -7.17
C VAL A 127 -9.51 -42.36 -6.23
N ILE A 128 -8.99 -41.76 -5.15
CA ILE A 128 -8.71 -42.48 -3.90
C ILE A 128 -9.09 -41.61 -2.71
N SER A 129 -10.04 -42.16 -1.95
CA SER A 129 -10.52 -41.77 -0.63
C SER A 129 -9.41 -41.89 0.44
N GLY A 130 -9.28 -40.90 1.33
CA GLY A 130 -8.39 -41.03 2.49
C GLY A 130 -8.22 -39.74 3.30
N LYS A 131 -8.77 -39.73 4.51
CA LYS A 131 -8.74 -38.69 5.54
C LYS A 131 -7.37 -38.03 5.80
N SER A 132 -7.48 -36.78 6.28
CA SER A 132 -6.76 -36.20 7.44
C SER A 132 -5.92 -34.97 7.10
N GLY A 133 -6.20 -33.88 7.81
CA GLY A 133 -5.68 -32.55 7.55
C GLY A 133 -4.19 -32.38 7.81
N SER A 134 -3.58 -31.50 7.03
CA SER A 134 -2.38 -30.76 7.41
C SER A 134 -2.18 -29.61 6.41
N SER A 135 -2.18 -28.38 6.92
CA SER A 135 -1.96 -27.16 6.15
C SER A 135 -0.59 -27.19 5.47
N GLN A 136 -0.57 -27.15 4.14
CA GLN A 136 0.64 -27.17 3.30
C GLN A 136 1.58 -25.97 3.51
N LEU A 137 1.20 -24.97 4.31
CA LEU A 137 2.05 -23.81 4.60
C LEU A 137 3.14 -24.09 5.66
N THR A 138 2.97 -25.08 6.53
CA THR A 138 3.98 -25.39 7.58
C THR A 138 5.16 -26.21 7.04
N ALA A 139 4.97 -26.95 5.94
CA ALA A 139 6.02 -27.79 5.35
C ALA A 139 7.08 -26.98 4.58
N VAL A 140 6.71 -25.81 4.03
CA VAL A 140 7.62 -24.96 3.26
C VAL A 140 8.59 -24.18 4.16
N TRP A 141 8.23 -23.94 5.42
CA TRP A 141 9.04 -23.13 6.35
C TRP A 141 10.19 -23.89 7.03
N MET A 142 10.12 -25.23 7.12
CA MET A 142 11.16 -26.05 7.76
C MET A 142 12.33 -26.41 6.81
N GLN A 143 12.16 -26.27 5.49
CA GLN A 143 13.18 -26.65 4.52
C GLN A 143 14.28 -25.60 4.31
N HIS A 144 14.09 -24.35 4.76
CA HIS A 144 15.05 -23.26 4.56
C HIS A 144 15.94 -22.95 5.77
N SER A 145 15.74 -23.60 6.92
CA SER A 145 16.54 -23.35 8.14
C SER A 145 17.65 -24.39 8.39
N ALA A 146 17.89 -25.31 7.45
CA ALA A 146 18.88 -26.39 7.61
C ALA A 146 20.06 -26.31 6.64
N ASN A 147 20.21 -25.21 5.89
CA ASN A 147 21.30 -25.10 4.90
C ASN A 147 21.91 -23.70 4.87
N VAL A 148 22.49 -23.28 6.00
CA VAL A 148 23.58 -22.31 6.00
C VAL A 148 24.63 -22.87 6.97
N GLU A 149 25.71 -23.39 6.39
CA GLU A 149 26.96 -23.72 7.07
C GLU A 149 27.62 -22.48 7.68
#